data_AF-A0A7J3ZQL2-F1
#
_entry.id   AF-A0A7J3ZQL2-F1
#
_cell.length_a   1.000
_cell.length_b   1.000
_cell.length_c   1.000
_cell.angle_alpha   90.00
_cell.angle_beta   90.00
_cell.angle_gamma   90.00
#
_symmetry.space_group_name_H-M   'P 1'
#
loop_
_entity.id
_entity.type
_entity.pdbx_description
1 polymer ?
#
loop_
_entity_poly.entity_id
_entity_poly.type
_entity_poly.pdbx_seq_one_letter_code
_entity_poly.pdbx_strand_id
1 'polypeptide(L)' 'MAITSLLDVDLRSLIEGIERACGIILPRRVTEAYLDSKAEILHIRFSEPKRVECGEPLPLKT' A
#
# COMPACT_ATOMS: atom_id res chain seq x y z
N MET A 1 16.50 19.94 -15.57
CA MET A 1 15.51 18.84 -15.58
C MET A 1 15.82 17.97 -14.39
N ALA A 2 14.97 18.00 -13.36
CA ALA A 2 15.19 17.18 -12.17
C ALA A 2 14.88 15.73 -12.54
N ILE A 3 15.87 14.85 -12.47
CA ILE A 3 15.64 13.40 -12.47
C ILE A 3 15.15 13.08 -11.04
N THR A 4 13.93 13.48 -10.70
CA THR A 4 13.26 12.92 -9.52
C THR A 4 12.76 11.56 -9.96
N SER A 5 13.42 10.51 -9.49
CA SER A 5 12.89 9.16 -9.64
C SER A 5 11.42 9.18 -9.21
N LEU A 6 10.53 8.65 -10.05
CA LEU A 6 9.13 8.49 -9.71
C LEU A 6 8.92 7.60 -8.46
N LEU A 7 9.97 6.89 -8.04
CA LEU A 7 10.05 6.05 -6.85
C LEU A 7 10.77 6.71 -5.67
N ASP A 8 11.09 8.00 -5.71
CA ASP A 8 11.50 8.76 -4.50
C ASP A 8 10.31 9.05 -3.56
N VAL A 9 9.24 8.26 -3.72
CA VAL A 9 8.05 8.29 -2.87
C VAL A 9 8.42 7.61 -1.56
N ASP A 10 8.38 8.39 -0.48
CA ASP A 10 8.35 7.83 0.86
C ASP A 10 7.02 7.09 1.08
N LEU A 11 7.05 5.78 0.83
CA LEU A 11 5.90 4.89 1.00
C LEU A 11 5.30 4.95 2.40
N ARG A 12 6.12 5.22 3.44
CA ARG A 12 5.62 5.37 4.81
C ARG A 12 4.70 6.57 4.89
N SER A 13 5.21 7.74 4.51
CA SER A 13 4.45 8.99 4.56
C SER A 13 3.19 8.93 3.69
N LEU A 14 3.27 8.27 2.53
CA LEU A 14 2.11 8.04 1.66
C LEU A 14 1.04 7.18 2.33
N ILE A 15 1.41 6.01 2.85
CA ILE A 15 0.48 5.08 3.51
C ILE A 15 -0.17 5.77 4.72
N GLU A 16 0.61 6.43 5.57
CA GLU A 16 0.09 7.18 6.71
C GLU A 16 -0.87 8.31 6.28
N GLY A 17 -0.60 8.96 5.15
CA GLY A 17 -1.50 9.94 4.55
C GLY A 17 -2.83 9.35 4.12
N ILE A 18 -2.82 8.18 3.46
CA ILE A 18 -4.02 7.45 3.04
C ILE A 18 -4.84 7.01 4.25
N GLU A 19 -4.20 6.43 5.27
CA GLU A 19 -4.87 6.00 6.50
C GLU A 19 -5.59 7.17 7.21
N ARG A 20 -4.93 8.33 7.31
CA ARG A 20 -5.55 9.55 7.88
C ARG A 20 -6.71 10.07 7.04
N ALA A 21 -6.56 10.10 5.72
CA ALA A 21 -7.58 10.63 4.82
C ALA A 21 -8.83 9.74 4.74
N CYS A 22 -8.63 8.43 4.78
CA CYS A 22 -9.70 7.45 4.60
C CYS A 22 -10.24 6.86 5.91
N GLY A 23 -9.55 7.09 7.05
CA GLY A 23 -9.94 6.51 8.34
C GLY A 23 -9.79 4.98 8.40
N ILE A 24 -8.84 4.43 7.64
CA ILE A 24 -8.57 2.99 7.56
C ILE A 24 -7.19 2.66 8.12
N ILE A 25 -6.94 1.38 8.38
CA ILE A 25 -5.60 0.86 8.69
C ILE A 25 -5.19 -0.09 7.57
N LEU A 26 -4.05 0.19 6.95
CA LEU A 26 -3.46 -0.63 5.90
C LEU A 26 -2.40 -1.58 6.49
N PRO A 27 -2.13 -2.72 5.83
CA PRO A 27 -1.04 -3.59 6.23
C PRO A 27 0.30 -2.86 6.21
N ARG A 28 1.23 -3.24 7.08
CA ARG A 28 2.50 -2.49 7.25
C ARG A 28 3.65 -2.98 6.40
N ARG A 29 3.63 -4.25 6.01
CA ARG A 29 4.73 -4.87 5.26
C ARG A 29 4.44 -4.81 3.77
N VAL A 30 5.02 -3.84 3.10
CA VAL A 30 5.03 -3.74 1.63
C VAL A 30 6.06 -4.74 1.08
N THR A 31 5.67 -5.55 0.11
CA THR A 31 6.57 -6.50 -0.58
C THR A 31 6.98 -6.01 -1.96
N GLU A 32 6.16 -5.14 -2.57
CA GLU A 32 6.37 -4.64 -3.92
C GLU A 32 5.60 -3.32 -4.09
N ALA A 33 6.21 -2.35 -4.78
CA ALA A 33 5.55 -1.13 -5.20
C ALA A 33 6.05 -0.76 -6.61
N TYR A 34 5.12 -0.47 -7.53
CA TYR A 34 5.48 -0.01 -8.87
C TYR A 34 4.42 0.94 -9.40
N LEU A 35 4.86 1.91 -10.22
CA LEU A 35 3.97 2.80 -10.94
C LEU A 35 3.71 2.25 -12.34
N ASP A 36 2.45 2.02 -12.67
CA ASP A 36 2.02 1.88 -14.05
C ASP A 36 1.89 3.28 -14.67
N SER A 37 2.94 3.71 -15.36
CA SER A 37 2.99 5.01 -16.04
C SER A 37 1.94 5.21 -17.14
N LYS A 38 1.38 4.13 -17.71
CA LYS A 38 0.35 4.24 -18.75
C LYS A 38 -1.03 4.45 -18.15
N ALA A 39 -1.31 3.77 -17.04
CA ALA A 39 -2.57 3.88 -16.32
C ALA A 39 -2.58 5.02 -15.29
N GLU A 40 -1.41 5.59 -14.99
CA GLU A 40 -1.21 6.56 -13.90
C GLU A 40 -1.60 5.99 -12.51
N ILE A 41 -1.39 4.69 -12.32
CA ILE A 41 -1.76 3.95 -11.10
C ILE A 41 -0.52 3.49 -10.35
N LEU A 42 -0.45 3.82 -9.06
CA LEU A 42 0.53 3.26 -8.15
C LEU A 42 -0.02 1.97 -7.54
N HIS A 43 0.62 0.85 -7.85
CA HIS A 43 0.33 -0.45 -7.24
C HIS A 43 1.22 -0.64 -6.02
N ILE A 44 0.60 -0.93 -4.87
CA ILE A 44 1.29 -1.29 -3.63
C ILE A 44 0.81 -2.66 -3.20
N ARG A 45 1.72 -3.63 -3.20
CA ARG A 45 1.45 -4.99 -2.73
C ARG A 45 1.92 -5.13 -1.30
N PHE A 46 1.01 -5.56 -0.45
CA PHE A 46 1.30 -5.92 0.92
C PHE A 46 1.54 -7.42 1.06
N SER A 47 2.30 -7.81 2.08
CA SER A 47 2.38 -9.21 2.47
C SER A 47 1.00 -9.71 2.90
N GLU A 48 0.76 -11.00 2.68
CA GLU A 48 -0.45 -11.65 3.17
C GLU A 48 -0.63 -11.38 4.68
N PRO A 49 -1.81 -10.84 5.08
CA PRO A 49 -2.06 -10.50 6.47
C PRO A 49 -2.15 -11.77 7.31
N LYS A 50 -1.49 -11.76 8.47
CA LYS A 50 -1.53 -12.89 9.42
C LYS A 50 -2.69 -12.80 10.41
N ARG A 51 -3.35 -11.64 10.46
CA ARG A 51 -4.46 -11.30 11.36
C ARG A 51 -5.43 -10.43 10.58
N VAL A 52 -6.63 -10.25 11.13
CA VAL A 52 -7.63 -9.36 10.56
C VAL A 52 -7.11 -7.92 10.68
N GLU A 53 -6.91 -7.25 9.55
CA GLU A 53 -6.31 -5.91 9.49
C GLU A 53 -7.29 -4.82 9.00
N CYS A 54 -8.40 -5.16 8.31
CA CYS A 54 -9.45 -4.21 7.94
C CYS A 54 -10.80 -4.89 7.62
N GLY A 55 -11.91 -4.48 8.27
CA GLY A 55 -13.31 -4.80 7.89
C GLY A 55 -13.85 -6.24 8.07
N GLU A 56 -12.98 -7.24 8.30
CA GLU A 56 -13.19 -8.71 8.39
C GLU A 56 -13.54 -9.45 7.06
N PRO A 57 -13.22 -10.76 6.87
CA PRO A 57 -12.55 -11.72 7.76
C PRO A 57 -11.40 -12.54 7.11
N LEU A 58 -10.74 -13.42 7.87
CA LEU A 58 -10.25 -14.71 7.34
C LEU A 58 -10.47 -15.83 8.37
N PRO A 59 -11.51 -16.68 8.23
CA PRO A 59 -11.46 -18.05 8.69
C PRO A 59 -10.74 -18.90 7.63
N LEU A 60 -9.92 -19.84 8.07
CA LEU A 60 -9.17 -20.77 7.22
C LEU A 60 -10.10 -21.58 6.32
N LYS A 61 -9.62 -21.97 5.14
CA LYS A 61 -10.21 -23.10 4.39
C LYS A 61 -10.27 -24.33 5.30
N THR A 62 -11.45 -24.88 5.52
CA THR A 62 -11.65 -26.29 5.88
C THR A 62 -11.37 -27.19 4.70
#